data_AF-A0A813L1F7-F1
#
_entry.id   AF-A0A813L1F7-F1
#
_cell.length_a   1.000
_cell.length_b   1.000
_cell.length_c   1.000
_cell.angle_alpha   90.00
_cell.angle_beta   90.00
_cell.angle_gamma   90.00
#
_symmetry.space_group_name_H-M   'P 1'
#
loop_
_entity.id
_entity.type
_entity.pdbx_description
1 polymer ?
#
loop_
_entity_poly.entity_id
_entity_poly.type
_entity_poly.pdbx_seq_one_letter_code
_entity_poly.pdbx_strand_id
1 'polypeptide(L)'
;MVVLYNAGSWKDVILTWTGSPMQNIWPTLLAWAVFVVACFFLLEVMQGLLLPRSTPCRNHTTFGTEGHCMLGGTMSTLLIFRANAAYARFWKGRTLVTKFFTNMRDLMCYAFLYVKGGESTQSWRDGDYTTLVPEDENDLKAREFRINLARLCLALGVVLKAHTRLAGEGYCFGAISAATKWDLDWERLRLRHLLYDHEFQFVDHTLDTTLP
;
A
#
# COMPACT_ATOMS: atom_id res chain seq x y z
N MET A 1 -0.19 9.33 2.37
CA MET A 1 0.14 10.76 2.13
C MET A 1 -0.38 11.14 0.76
N VAL A 2 -1.22 12.18 0.67
CA VAL A 2 -1.75 12.68 -0.61
C VAL A 2 -0.80 13.75 -1.12
N VAL A 3 -0.19 13.54 -2.28
CA VAL A 3 0.61 14.57 -2.95
C VAL A 3 -0.35 15.56 -3.60
N LEU A 4 -0.37 16.82 -3.13
CA LEU A 4 -1.12 17.89 -3.76
C LEU A 4 -0.44 18.24 -5.08
N TYR A 5 -0.96 17.69 -6.18
CA TYR A 5 -0.43 17.89 -7.52
C TYR A 5 -1.08 19.11 -8.17
N ASN A 6 -0.29 20.14 -8.47
CA ASN A 6 -0.68 21.21 -9.37
C ASN A 6 -0.28 20.83 -10.80
N ALA A 7 -1.25 20.67 -11.70
CA ALA A 7 -1.00 20.28 -13.09
C ALA A 7 -0.15 21.30 -13.86
N GLY A 8 -0.08 22.55 -13.40
CA GLY A 8 0.73 23.60 -14.01
C GLY A 8 2.22 23.59 -13.66
N SER A 9 2.64 22.84 -12.62
CA SER A 9 4.03 22.90 -12.11
C SER A 9 4.67 21.53 -11.92
N TRP A 10 4.78 20.76 -13.01
CA TRP A 10 5.41 19.42 -13.01
C TRP A 10 6.84 19.39 -12.44
N LYS A 11 7.57 20.51 -12.48
CA LYS A 11 8.92 20.64 -11.89
C LYS A 11 8.92 20.44 -10.37
N ASP A 12 7.88 20.90 -9.69
CA ASP A 12 7.78 20.77 -8.23
C ASP A 12 7.67 19.30 -7.84
N VAL A 13 6.98 18.50 -8.65
CA VAL A 13 6.82 17.06 -8.43
C VAL A 13 8.15 16.33 -8.52
N ILE A 14 9.00 16.69 -9.47
CA ILE A 14 10.32 16.06 -9.62
C ILE A 14 11.23 16.40 -8.45
N LEU A 15 11.13 17.63 -7.94
CA LEU A 15 11.98 18.12 -6.84
C LEU A 15 11.43 17.81 -5.45
N THR A 16 10.21 17.29 -5.33
CA THR A 16 9.67 16.91 -4.02
C THR A 16 10.49 15.78 -3.39
N TRP A 17 10.98 16.03 -2.17
CA TRP A 17 11.69 15.01 -1.41
C TRP A 17 10.72 14.00 -0.79
N THR A 18 9.61 14.47 -0.21
CA THR A 18 8.65 13.62 0.50
C THR A 18 7.74 12.89 -0.48
N GLY A 19 7.75 11.55 -0.43
CA GLY A 19 6.92 10.70 -1.29
C GLY A 19 7.47 10.49 -2.70
N SER A 20 8.68 10.98 -2.99
CA SER A 20 9.39 10.66 -4.23
C SER A 20 10.24 9.39 -4.07
N PRO A 21 10.52 8.67 -5.18
CA PRO A 21 11.41 7.53 -5.16
C PRO A 21 12.86 7.90 -4.78
N MET A 22 13.18 9.20 -4.74
CA MET A 22 14.52 9.70 -4.45
C MET A 22 14.96 9.32 -3.03
N GLN A 23 14.06 9.26 -2.04
CA GLN A 23 14.42 8.87 -0.67
C GLN A 23 15.01 7.46 -0.59
N ASN A 24 14.48 6.53 -1.37
CA ASN A 24 14.95 5.14 -1.40
C ASN A 24 16.18 4.96 -2.30
N ILE A 25 16.27 5.71 -3.40
CA ILE A 25 17.33 5.52 -4.41
C ILE A 25 18.58 6.34 -4.09
N TRP A 26 18.45 7.45 -3.37
CA TRP A 26 19.55 8.36 -3.03
C TRP A 26 20.79 7.67 -2.42
N PRO A 27 20.70 6.79 -1.41
CA PRO A 27 21.89 6.13 -0.86
C PRO A 27 22.61 5.27 -1.91
N THR A 28 21.86 4.56 -2.75
CA THR A 28 22.42 3.75 -3.84
C THR A 28 23.06 4.62 -4.91
N LEU A 29 22.44 5.74 -5.25
CA LEU A 29 22.95 6.70 -6.24
C LEU A 29 24.25 7.35 -5.74
N LEU A 30 24.29 7.74 -4.47
CA LEU A 30 25.48 8.28 -3.82
C LEU A 30 26.61 7.23 -3.78
N ALA A 31 26.30 5.99 -3.41
CA ALA A 31 27.27 4.90 -3.40
C ALA A 31 27.86 4.66 -4.79
N TRP A 32 27.03 4.66 -5.84
CA TRP A 32 27.49 4.57 -7.23
C TRP A 32 28.35 5.77 -7.65
N ALA A 33 27.97 6.98 -7.27
CA ALA A 33 28.75 8.18 -7.58
C ALA A 33 30.14 8.13 -6.92
N VAL A 34 30.21 7.76 -5.63
CA VAL A 34 31.48 7.57 -4.91
C VAL A 34 32.31 6.46 -5.53
N PHE A 35 31.68 5.34 -5.89
CA PHE A 35 32.36 4.23 -6.55
C PHE A 35 32.97 4.63 -7.90
N VAL A 36 32.24 5.37 -8.74
CA VAL A 36 32.74 5.84 -10.04
C VAL A 36 33.92 6.81 -9.85
N VAL A 37 33.82 7.76 -8.92
CA VAL A 37 34.91 8.70 -8.61
C VAL A 37 36.14 7.95 -8.08
N ALA A 38 35.95 6.98 -7.19
CA ALA A 38 37.03 6.16 -6.66
C ALA A 38 37.73 5.33 -7.75
N CYS A 39 36.97 4.70 -8.65
CA CYS A 39 37.50 3.97 -9.79
C CYS A 39 38.28 4.89 -10.74
N PHE A 40 37.77 6.09 -11.00
CA PHE A 40 38.46 7.08 -11.83
C PHE A 40 39.80 7.51 -11.20
N PHE A 41 39.80 7.83 -9.91
CA PHE A 41 41.02 8.19 -9.18
C PHE A 41 42.04 7.05 -9.13
N LEU A 42 41.58 5.81 -8.87
CA LEU A 42 42.45 4.63 -8.89
C LEU A 42 43.06 4.40 -10.28
N LEU A 43 42.29 4.59 -11.36
CA LEU A 43 42.79 4.50 -12.72
C LEU A 43 43.87 5.57 -12.99
N GLU A 44 43.66 6.82 -12.58
CA GLU A 44 44.66 7.88 -12.74
C GLU A 44 45.94 7.61 -11.94
N VAL A 45 45.82 7.15 -10.69
CA VAL A 45 46.97 6.81 -9.84
C VAL A 45 47.74 5.62 -10.41
N MET A 46 47.05 4.55 -10.82
CA MET A 46 47.68 3.38 -11.43
C MET A 46 48.37 3.75 -12.75
N GLN A 47 47.74 4.54 -13.61
CA GLN A 47 48.35 5.02 -14.84
C GLN A 47 49.54 5.96 -14.59
N GLY A 48 49.49 6.76 -13.52
CA GLY A 48 50.58 7.65 -13.11
C GLY A 48 51.79 6.93 -12.51
N LEU A 49 51.58 5.79 -11.84
CA LEU A 49 52.61 5.02 -11.16
C LEU A 49 53.26 3.94 -12.05
N LEU A 50 52.49 3.26 -12.90
CA LEU A 50 52.96 2.09 -13.65
C LEU A 50 53.42 2.37 -15.09
N LEU A 51 53.03 3.50 -15.70
CA LEU A 51 53.31 3.76 -17.12
C LEU A 51 54.23 4.99 -17.33
N PRO A 52 55.35 4.85 -18.06
CA PRO A 52 56.19 5.97 -18.45
C PRO A 52 55.41 7.03 -19.23
N ARG A 53 55.73 8.31 -19.03
CA ARG A 53 55.05 9.47 -19.64
C ARG A 53 55.00 9.44 -21.19
N SER A 54 55.76 8.56 -21.84
CA SER A 54 55.89 8.43 -23.30
C SER A 54 54.96 7.38 -23.94
N THR A 55 54.20 6.57 -23.19
CA THR A 55 53.30 5.58 -23.83
C THR A 55 52.06 6.27 -24.45
N PRO A 56 51.84 6.16 -25.77
CA PRO A 56 50.71 6.78 -26.47
C PRO A 56 49.34 6.23 -26.05
N CYS A 57 49.31 5.10 -25.34
CA CYS A 57 48.09 4.46 -24.84
C CYS A 57 47.52 5.13 -23.57
N ARG A 58 48.23 6.09 -22.94
CA ARG A 58 47.81 6.74 -21.69
C ARG A 58 46.52 7.55 -21.83
N ASN A 59 46.22 8.03 -23.02
CA ASN A 59 45.06 8.91 -23.28
C ASN A 59 43.89 8.20 -23.96
N HIS A 60 44.00 6.89 -24.23
CA HIS A 60 43.00 6.13 -24.97
C HIS A 60 42.11 5.30 -24.04
N THR A 61 41.60 5.91 -22.97
CA THR A 61 40.46 5.35 -22.20
C THR A 61 39.15 5.58 -22.95
N THR A 62 39.12 5.28 -24.25
CA THR A 62 37.86 5.15 -24.98
C THR A 62 37.33 3.75 -24.67
N PHE A 63 36.61 3.61 -23.56
CA PHE A 63 35.67 2.51 -23.44
C PHE A 63 34.76 2.57 -24.68
N GLY A 64 34.80 1.52 -25.52
CA GLY A 64 34.13 1.52 -26.81
C GLY A 64 32.66 1.91 -26.67
N THR A 65 32.23 2.92 -27.43
CA THR A 65 30.85 3.45 -27.44
C THR A 65 29.81 2.42 -27.88
N GLU A 66 30.25 1.34 -28.52
CA GLU A 66 29.40 0.30 -29.10
C GLU A 66 28.63 -0.51 -28.05
N GLY A 67 29.23 -0.79 -26.89
CA GLY A 67 28.58 -1.57 -25.82
C GLY A 67 27.40 -0.83 -25.15
N HIS A 68 27.50 0.50 -25.03
CA HIS A 68 26.47 1.31 -24.38
C HIS A 68 25.20 1.45 -25.22
N CYS A 69 25.33 1.45 -26.55
CA CYS A 69 24.19 1.67 -27.45
C CYS A 69 23.24 0.47 -27.48
N MET A 70 23.77 -0.76 -27.57
CA MET A 70 22.95 -1.97 -27.58
C MET A 70 22.30 -2.25 -26.22
N LEU A 71 23.07 -2.14 -25.13
CA LEU A 71 22.54 -2.36 -23.78
C LEU A 71 21.50 -1.31 -23.39
N GLY A 72 21.68 -0.04 -23.77
CA GLY A 72 20.73 1.03 -23.47
C GLY A 72 19.35 0.81 -24.11
N GLY A 73 19.32 0.40 -25.39
CA GLY A 73 18.08 0.11 -26.11
C GLY A 73 17.29 -1.03 -25.49
N THR A 74 17.92 -2.19 -25.25
CA THR A 74 17.25 -3.35 -24.64
C THR A 74 16.82 -3.07 -23.19
N MET A 75 17.65 -2.39 -22.40
CA MET A 75 17.28 -2.04 -21.02
C MET A 75 16.08 -1.09 -20.95
N SER A 76 16.04 -0.06 -21.82
CA SER A 76 14.92 0.89 -21.86
C SER A 76 13.59 0.20 -22.21
N THR A 77 13.60 -0.70 -23.19
CA THR A 77 12.40 -1.45 -23.59
C THR A 77 11.91 -2.38 -22.49
N LEU A 78 12.82 -3.13 -21.85
CA LEU A 78 12.48 -4.00 -20.71
C LEU A 78 11.91 -3.21 -19.51
N LEU A 79 12.47 -2.02 -19.23
CA LEU A 79 11.96 -1.14 -18.19
C LEU A 79 10.53 -0.68 -18.47
N ILE A 80 10.20 -0.32 -19.71
CA ILE A 80 8.85 0.09 -20.11
C ILE A 80 7.86 -1.07 -19.92
N PHE A 81 8.20 -2.29 -20.36
CA PHE A 81 7.32 -3.45 -20.17
C PHE A 81 7.09 -3.77 -18.70
N ARG A 82 8.15 -3.72 -17.87
CA ARG A 82 8.04 -3.93 -16.43
C ARG A 82 7.20 -2.85 -15.76
N ALA A 83 7.37 -1.59 -16.14
CA ALA A 83 6.59 -0.47 -15.63
C ALA A 83 5.10 -0.62 -15.99
N ASN A 84 4.78 -0.96 -17.25
CA ASN A 84 3.41 -1.19 -17.69
C ASN A 84 2.75 -2.37 -16.96
N ALA A 85 3.48 -3.47 -16.76
CA ALA A 85 2.97 -4.61 -16.01
C ALA A 85 2.72 -4.27 -14.53
N ALA A 86 3.63 -3.52 -13.89
CA ALA A 86 3.46 -3.04 -12.52
C ALA A 86 2.26 -2.09 -12.40
N TYR A 87 2.11 -1.16 -13.34
CA TYR A 87 0.99 -0.23 -13.39
C TYR A 87 -0.36 -0.96 -13.55
N ALA A 88 -0.44 -1.93 -14.46
CA ALA A 88 -1.65 -2.73 -14.63
C ALA A 88 -2.03 -3.50 -13.35
N ARG A 89 -1.05 -4.06 -12.63
CA ARG A 89 -1.29 -4.74 -11.34
C ARG A 89 -1.75 -3.76 -10.27
N PHE A 90 -1.15 -2.58 -10.20
CA PHE A 90 -1.56 -1.52 -9.28
C PHE A 90 -3.03 -1.13 -9.48
N TRP A 91 -3.45 -0.88 -10.71
CA TRP A 91 -4.86 -0.53 -11.00
C TRP A 91 -5.84 -1.65 -10.71
N LYS A 92 -5.45 -2.90 -10.97
CA LYS A 92 -6.25 -4.06 -10.56
C LYS A 92 -6.43 -4.10 -9.04
N GLY A 93 -5.34 -3.95 -8.27
CA GLY A 93 -5.39 -3.89 -6.80
C GLY A 93 -6.28 -2.76 -6.29
N ARG A 94 -6.09 -1.54 -6.78
CA ARG A 94 -6.92 -0.37 -6.43
C ARG A 94 -8.40 -0.62 -6.72
N THR A 95 -8.71 -1.15 -7.90
CA THR A 95 -10.10 -1.45 -8.32
C THR A 95 -10.74 -2.49 -7.40
N LEU A 96 -10.00 -3.54 -7.02
CA LEU A 96 -10.49 -4.58 -6.11
C LEU A 96 -10.79 -4.01 -4.72
N VAL A 97 -9.90 -3.18 -4.17
CA VAL A 97 -10.11 -2.52 -2.87
C VAL A 97 -11.32 -1.59 -2.93
N THR A 98 -11.45 -0.78 -3.99
CA THR A 98 -12.63 0.08 -4.16
C THR A 98 -13.92 -0.73 -4.24
N LYS A 99 -13.95 -1.79 -5.07
CA LYS A 99 -15.12 -2.68 -5.18
C LYS A 99 -15.48 -3.33 -3.85
N PHE A 100 -14.49 -3.76 -3.08
CA PHE A 100 -14.70 -4.34 -1.77
C PHE A 100 -15.42 -3.37 -0.81
N PHE A 101 -14.94 -2.13 -0.68
CA PHE A 101 -15.61 -1.13 0.16
C PHE A 101 -16.99 -0.72 -0.36
N THR A 102 -17.17 -0.61 -1.68
CA THR A 102 -18.47 -0.37 -2.29
C THR A 102 -19.45 -1.50 -1.97
N ASN A 103 -19.04 -2.75 -2.11
CA ASN A 103 -19.88 -3.91 -1.80
C ASN A 103 -20.26 -3.97 -0.32
N MET A 104 -19.33 -3.65 0.61
CA MET A 104 -19.66 -3.57 2.03
C MET A 104 -20.68 -2.47 2.32
N ARG A 105 -20.52 -1.29 1.72
CA ARG A 105 -21.50 -0.21 1.83
C ARG A 105 -22.86 -0.62 1.30
N ASP A 106 -22.89 -1.24 0.12
CA ASP A 106 -24.14 -1.66 -0.52
C ASP A 106 -24.83 -2.76 0.31
N LEU A 107 -24.07 -3.70 0.89
CA LEU A 107 -24.58 -4.69 1.84
C LEU A 107 -25.24 -4.03 3.06
N MET A 108 -24.59 -3.01 3.65
CA MET A 108 -25.17 -2.25 4.75
C MET A 108 -26.47 -1.58 4.30
N CYS A 109 -26.48 -0.88 3.16
CA CYS A 109 -27.67 -0.24 2.62
C CYS A 109 -28.83 -1.24 2.42
N TYR A 110 -28.55 -2.42 1.85
CA TYR A 110 -29.55 -3.47 1.70
C TYR A 110 -30.09 -3.94 3.06
N ALA A 111 -29.22 -4.16 4.05
CA ALA A 111 -29.67 -4.54 5.38
C ALA A 111 -30.59 -3.49 6.03
N PHE A 112 -30.27 -2.19 5.89
CA PHE A 112 -31.14 -1.12 6.39
C PHE A 112 -32.49 -1.06 5.67
N LEU A 113 -32.53 -1.38 4.36
CA LEU A 113 -33.77 -1.36 3.58
C LEU A 113 -34.67 -2.58 3.87
N TYR A 114 -34.07 -3.76 4.00
CA TYR A 114 -34.80 -5.03 4.15
C TYR A 114 -35.19 -5.35 5.59
N VAL A 115 -34.39 -4.95 6.58
CA VAL A 115 -34.71 -5.15 8.00
C VAL A 115 -35.60 -4.00 8.45
N LYS A 116 -36.92 -4.17 8.36
CA LYS A 116 -37.90 -3.10 8.66
C LYS A 116 -38.05 -2.75 10.14
N GLY A 117 -37.87 -3.73 11.05
CA GLY A 117 -38.21 -3.56 12.47
C GLY A 117 -39.69 -3.84 12.76
N GLY A 118 -40.09 -3.57 14.00
CA GLY A 118 -41.45 -3.70 14.50
C GLY A 118 -42.34 -2.52 14.13
N GLU A 119 -43.48 -2.41 14.81
CA GLU A 119 -44.50 -1.40 14.52
C GLU A 119 -44.00 0.03 14.78
N SER A 120 -43.15 0.24 15.80
CA SER A 120 -42.62 1.57 16.14
C SER A 120 -41.69 2.10 15.04
N THR A 121 -40.81 1.26 14.49
CA THR A 121 -39.95 1.67 13.36
C THR A 121 -40.78 1.90 12.08
N GLN A 122 -41.85 1.15 11.88
CA GLN A 122 -42.72 1.28 10.71
C GLN A 122 -43.57 2.55 10.76
N SER A 123 -44.16 2.90 11.92
CA SER A 123 -44.94 4.14 12.07
C SER A 123 -44.08 5.38 11.77
N TRP A 124 -42.82 5.38 12.24
CA TRP A 124 -41.86 6.44 11.93
C TRP A 124 -41.57 6.55 10.42
N ARG A 125 -41.47 5.41 9.73
CA ARG A 125 -41.23 5.36 8.28
C ARG A 125 -42.42 5.85 7.47
N ASP A 126 -43.63 5.54 7.93
CA ASP A 126 -44.88 5.95 7.29
C ASP A 126 -45.24 7.41 7.60
N GLY A 127 -44.45 8.06 8.47
CA GLY A 127 -44.58 9.48 8.81
C GLY A 127 -45.65 9.77 9.87
N ASP A 128 -46.12 8.75 10.59
CA ASP A 128 -46.97 8.94 11.77
C ASP A 128 -46.11 9.20 13.01
N TYR A 129 -45.87 10.48 13.28
CA TYR A 129 -45.14 10.93 14.46
C TYR A 129 -46.05 11.17 15.68
N THR A 130 -47.36 10.97 15.53
CA THR A 130 -48.34 11.35 16.56
C THR A 130 -48.58 10.22 17.55
N THR A 131 -48.40 8.97 17.11
CA THR A 131 -48.60 7.78 17.93
C THR A 131 -47.27 7.32 18.52
N LEU A 132 -47.11 7.48 19.84
CA LEU A 132 -46.00 6.87 20.57
C LEU A 132 -46.26 5.37 20.70
N VAL A 133 -45.79 4.61 19.71
CA VAL A 133 -45.80 3.14 19.75
C VAL A 133 -44.57 2.69 20.55
N PRO A 134 -44.74 1.96 21.69
CA PRO A 134 -43.61 1.46 22.45
C PRO A 134 -42.76 0.50 21.60
N GLU A 135 -41.43 0.52 21.79
CA GLU A 135 -40.52 -0.39 21.09
C GLU A 135 -40.90 -1.86 21.37
N ASP A 136 -41.06 -2.66 20.31
CA ASP A 136 -41.32 -4.09 20.42
C ASP A 136 -40.02 -4.92 20.39
N GLU A 137 -40.13 -6.23 20.59
CA GLU A 137 -38.97 -7.13 20.52
C GLU A 137 -38.33 -7.16 19.11
N ASN A 138 -39.11 -6.91 18.05
CA ASN A 138 -38.62 -6.91 16.67
C ASN A 138 -37.79 -5.67 16.37
N ASP A 139 -38.14 -4.52 16.93
CA ASP A 139 -37.39 -3.27 16.89
C ASP A 139 -36.03 -3.44 17.57
N LEU A 140 -36.01 -4.08 18.75
CA LEU A 140 -34.77 -4.40 19.45
C LEU A 140 -33.85 -5.31 18.62
N LYS A 141 -34.40 -6.40 18.06
CA LYS A 141 -33.65 -7.35 17.20
C LYS A 141 -33.14 -6.67 15.92
N ALA A 142 -33.96 -5.85 15.28
CA ALA A 142 -33.58 -5.10 14.08
C ALA A 142 -32.45 -4.10 14.37
N ARG A 143 -32.53 -3.39 15.50
CA ARG A 143 -31.50 -2.47 15.97
C ARG A 143 -30.19 -3.21 16.24
N GLU A 144 -30.24 -4.30 17.00
CA GLU A 144 -29.09 -5.13 17.31
C GLU A 144 -28.43 -5.68 16.04
N PHE A 145 -29.23 -6.20 15.10
CA PHE A 145 -28.73 -6.68 13.81
C PHE A 145 -27.99 -5.60 13.02
N ARG A 146 -28.56 -4.39 12.91
CA ARG A 146 -27.91 -3.27 12.18
C ARG A 146 -26.60 -2.84 12.85
N ILE A 147 -26.56 -2.78 14.18
CA ILE A 147 -25.35 -2.46 14.94
C ILE A 147 -24.29 -3.54 14.69
N ASN A 148 -24.65 -4.82 14.81
CA ASN A 148 -23.75 -5.94 14.59
C ASN A 148 -23.23 -5.99 13.15
N LEU A 149 -24.08 -5.72 12.16
CA LEU A 149 -23.65 -5.66 10.78
C LEU A 149 -22.64 -4.53 10.54
N ALA A 150 -22.92 -3.32 11.02
CA ALA A 150 -22.01 -2.18 10.89
C ALA A 150 -20.65 -2.48 11.56
N ARG A 151 -20.70 -3.05 12.76
CA ARG A 151 -19.53 -3.51 13.54
C ARG A 151 -18.69 -4.52 12.76
N LEU A 152 -19.32 -5.55 12.19
CA LEU A 152 -18.64 -6.58 11.40
C LEU A 152 -18.09 -6.03 10.07
N CYS A 153 -18.80 -5.13 9.39
CA CYS A 153 -18.28 -4.47 8.19
C CYS A 153 -17.03 -3.62 8.49
N LEU A 154 -17.01 -2.89 9.61
CA LEU A 154 -15.83 -2.14 10.05
C LEU A 154 -14.67 -3.08 10.41
N ALA A 155 -14.95 -4.14 11.16
CA ALA A 155 -13.95 -5.15 11.50
C ALA A 155 -13.33 -5.76 10.25
N LEU A 156 -14.14 -6.12 9.25
CA LEU A 156 -13.66 -6.68 7.99
C LEU A 156 -12.77 -5.69 7.21
N GLY A 157 -13.10 -4.40 7.24
CA GLY A 157 -12.24 -3.35 6.67
C GLY A 157 -10.88 -3.25 7.36
N VAL A 158 -10.84 -3.38 8.70
CA VAL A 158 -9.58 -3.40 9.47
C VAL A 158 -8.78 -4.68 9.19
N VAL A 159 -9.44 -5.85 9.11
CA VAL A 159 -8.80 -7.11 8.76
C VAL A 159 -8.20 -7.05 7.35
N LEU A 160 -8.92 -6.52 6.37
CA LEU A 160 -8.38 -6.35 5.01
C LEU A 160 -7.13 -5.46 5.03
N LYS A 161 -7.16 -4.36 5.80
CA LYS A 161 -6.01 -3.46 5.94
C LYS A 161 -4.80 -4.20 6.55
N ALA A 162 -5.00 -4.91 7.65
CA ALA A 162 -3.95 -5.71 8.29
C ALA A 162 -3.38 -6.77 7.33
N HIS A 163 -4.26 -7.49 6.64
CA HIS A 163 -3.87 -8.50 5.66
C HIS A 163 -3.07 -7.92 4.49
N THR A 164 -3.47 -6.78 3.94
CA THR A 164 -2.70 -6.14 2.85
C THR A 164 -1.33 -5.64 3.30
N ARG A 165 -1.17 -5.21 4.56
CA ARG A 165 0.13 -4.86 5.13
C ARG A 165 1.02 -6.09 5.33
N LEU A 166 0.46 -7.18 5.89
CA LEU A 166 1.15 -8.46 6.01
C LEU A 166 1.58 -9.01 4.64
N ALA A 167 0.71 -8.89 3.63
CA ALA A 167 1.03 -9.33 2.28
C ALA A 167 2.11 -8.49 1.61
N GLY A 168 2.11 -7.17 1.87
CA GLY A 168 3.11 -6.25 1.34
C GLY A 168 4.52 -6.54 1.86
N GLU A 169 4.67 -6.75 3.17
CA GLU A 169 5.99 -6.88 3.80
C GLU A 169 6.34 -8.32 4.18
N GLY A 170 5.41 -9.02 4.84
CA GLY A 170 5.63 -10.39 5.33
C GLY A 170 5.75 -11.41 4.21
N TYR A 171 4.67 -11.62 3.43
CA TYR A 171 4.67 -12.71 2.43
C TYR A 171 5.64 -12.49 1.27
N CYS A 172 5.83 -11.24 0.84
CA CYS A 172 6.68 -10.95 -0.31
C CYS A 172 8.18 -11.00 0.02
N PHE A 173 8.56 -10.63 1.25
CA PHE A 173 9.98 -10.47 1.62
C PHE A 173 10.44 -11.40 2.74
N GLY A 174 9.53 -12.17 3.35
CA GLY A 174 9.84 -13.16 4.39
C GLY A 174 10.24 -12.56 5.74
N ALA A 175 10.14 -11.24 5.91
CA ALA A 175 10.47 -10.56 7.15
C ALA A 175 9.54 -9.35 7.36
N ILE A 176 9.13 -9.13 8.61
CA ILE A 176 8.28 -7.99 8.98
C ILE A 176 9.14 -7.00 9.77
N SER A 177 9.12 -5.72 9.37
CA SER A 177 9.85 -4.67 10.10
C SER A 177 9.23 -4.43 11.49
N ALA A 178 10.01 -3.96 12.46
CA ALA A 178 9.50 -3.64 13.80
C ALA A 178 8.38 -2.58 13.77
N ALA A 179 8.48 -1.59 12.88
CA ALA A 179 7.44 -0.57 12.69
C ALA A 179 6.14 -1.17 12.14
N THR A 180 6.25 -2.11 11.21
CA THR A 180 5.09 -2.79 10.60
C THR A 180 4.42 -3.72 11.58
N LYS A 181 5.20 -4.43 12.39
CA LYS A 181 4.67 -5.22 13.52
C LYS A 181 3.90 -4.33 14.49
N TRP A 182 4.47 -3.20 14.89
CA TRP A 182 3.80 -2.23 15.77
C TRP A 182 2.47 -1.74 15.18
N ASP A 183 2.45 -1.41 13.89
CA ASP A 183 1.24 -1.02 13.17
C ASP A 183 0.16 -2.14 13.15
N LEU A 184 0.57 -3.40 13.04
CA LEU A 184 -0.32 -4.56 13.10
C LEU A 184 -0.88 -4.78 14.51
N ASP A 185 -0.06 -4.59 15.54
CA ASP A 185 -0.50 -4.69 16.94
C ASP A 185 -1.60 -3.64 17.24
N TRP A 186 -1.46 -2.42 16.69
CA TRP A 186 -2.52 -1.41 16.76
C TRP A 186 -3.80 -1.80 16.03
N GLU A 187 -3.70 -2.55 14.94
CA GLU A 187 -4.87 -3.06 14.22
C GLU A 187 -5.55 -4.19 14.97
N ARG A 188 -4.79 -5.10 15.60
CA ARG A 188 -5.31 -6.11 16.53
C ARG A 188 -6.04 -5.45 17.70
N LEU A 189 -5.49 -4.39 18.28
CA LEU A 189 -6.16 -3.63 19.34
C LEU A 189 -7.50 -3.02 18.88
N ARG A 190 -7.54 -2.45 17.67
CA ARG A 190 -8.79 -1.91 17.10
C ARG A 190 -9.82 -3.01 16.88
N LEU A 191 -9.40 -4.18 16.40
CA LEU A 191 -10.29 -5.33 16.23
C LEU A 191 -10.85 -5.81 17.56
N ARG A 192 -10.06 -5.79 18.64
CA ARG A 192 -10.52 -6.14 19.98
C ARG A 192 -11.63 -5.22 20.51
N HIS A 193 -11.65 -3.95 20.08
CA HIS A 193 -12.74 -3.02 20.44
C HIS A 193 -13.98 -3.16 19.55
N LEU A 194 -13.85 -3.78 18.37
CA LEU A 194 -14.95 -3.98 17.43
C LEU A 194 -15.60 -5.36 17.60
N LEU A 195 -14.82 -6.39 17.89
CA LEU A 195 -15.28 -7.78 17.95
C LEU A 195 -15.57 -8.23 19.37
N TYR A 196 -16.48 -9.18 19.53
CA TYR A 196 -16.63 -9.90 20.79
C TYR A 196 -15.40 -10.80 21.01
N ASP A 197 -15.12 -11.16 22.26
CA ASP A 197 -13.91 -11.93 22.59
C ASP A 197 -13.79 -13.24 21.78
N HIS A 198 -14.89 -13.96 21.57
CA HIS A 198 -14.89 -15.20 20.79
C HIS A 198 -14.67 -14.98 19.28
N GLU A 199 -15.24 -13.90 18.71
CA GLU A 199 -15.01 -13.52 17.31
C GLU A 199 -13.57 -13.06 17.11
N PHE A 200 -13.04 -12.29 18.07
CA PHE A 200 -11.66 -11.83 18.05
C PHE A 200 -10.70 -13.02 18.10
N GLN A 201 -10.89 -13.98 19.00
CA GLN A 201 -10.06 -15.19 19.09
C GLN A 201 -9.99 -15.95 17.76
N PHE A 202 -11.11 -16.04 17.02
CA PHE A 202 -11.12 -16.68 15.70
C PHE A 202 -10.27 -15.91 14.68
N VAL A 203 -10.39 -14.59 14.64
CA VAL A 203 -9.58 -13.73 13.78
C VAL A 203 -8.11 -13.80 14.17
N ASP A 204 -7.83 -13.77 15.46
CA ASP A 204 -6.49 -13.79 16.04
C ASP A 204 -5.75 -15.09 15.72
N HIS A 205 -6.42 -16.24 15.89
CA HIS A 205 -5.91 -17.54 15.48
C HIS A 205 -5.62 -17.60 13.98
N THR A 206 -6.49 -17.00 13.16
CA THR A 206 -6.29 -16.95 11.71
C THR A 206 -5.10 -16.06 11.33
N LEU A 207 -4.83 -14.98 12.08
CA LEU A 207 -3.69 -14.12 11.86
C LEU A 207 -2.38 -14.76 12.35
N ASP A 208 -2.39 -15.44 13.50
CA ASP A 208 -1.18 -16.07 14.06
C ASP A 208 -0.70 -17.26 13.22
N THR A 209 -1.62 -18.05 12.65
CA THR A 209 -1.24 -19.14 11.73
C THR A 209 -0.57 -18.65 10.45
N THR A 210 -0.72 -17.36 10.12
CA THR A 210 -0.11 -16.77 8.93
C THR A 210 1.25 -16.14 9.15
N LEU A 211 1.72 -16.05 10.40
CA LEU A 211 3.04 -15.54 10.73
C LEU A 211 4.04 -16.72 10.75
N PRO A 212 4.98 -16.80 9.78
CA PRO A 212 6.04 -17.80 9.78
C PRO A 212 7.09 -17.55 10.89
#